data_AF-A0A2H1KW50-F1
#
_entry.id   AF-A0A2H1KW50-F1
#
_cell.length_a   1.000
_cell.length_b   1.000
_cell.length_c   1.000
_cell.angle_alpha   90.00
_cell.angle_beta   90.00
_cell.angle_gamma   90.00
#
_symmetry.space_group_name_H-M   'P 1'
#
loop_
_entity.id
_entity.type
_entity.pdbx_description
1 polymer ?
#
loop_
_entity_poly.entity_id
_entity_poly.type
_entity_poly.pdbx_seq_one_letter_code
_entity_poly.pdbx_strand_id
1 'polypeptide(L)'
;MVITHSIVDPFTDEPYSRDPRQVAEKAEAYLRSTGIADTVNVGAEAEFYLFDEIRYQNTPGHSFYQIDSIEAAWNTGADEPGGNLGYKTPMKGGYFPVSPQDHFADIRDEISLTLGKIGFTVERAHHEVGTAGQQEINYRFNTLKHAADELSDLARWYIGGLIEPAGAVLAFTNPTINSYRRLVKGYEAPVNLVYSARNRSAAIRIPVTGSSPKAKRLEFRVPDPSSNPYLAFSAQLMAGLDGIKNRIEPPEPIDKDLYELPPEELEGIALVPQSLEEALVALEQDTDFLTAGDVFTEDLIETLQNPTTGRRYFRRVGLDPWVFGTAAVLAIRLFVARISRGRTLREFVIAAITAPVLCDFFIVSIFGNSALARVFSGDRDFAQLAIDSPEQGWYALLEQFPGAAFLIGLATLSGLLFYLTSANSGAMVMSNFSSTIPDPSQDGAKWLRIFWALLTALLTISMLVA
;
A
#
# COMPACT_ATOMS: atom_id res chain seq x y z
N MET A 1 -23.03 19.19 23.84
CA MET A 1 -23.66 17.89 23.54
C MET A 1 -23.32 17.57 22.09
N VAL A 2 -22.63 16.45 21.86
CA VAL A 2 -22.36 15.93 20.50
C VAL A 2 -23.35 14.78 20.28
N ILE A 3 -24.08 14.81 19.16
CA ILE A 3 -25.05 13.76 18.81
C ILE A 3 -24.61 13.13 17.49
N THR A 4 -24.39 11.83 17.51
CA THR A 4 -24.10 11.01 16.32
C THR A 4 -25.40 10.55 15.66
N HIS A 5 -25.45 10.56 14.32
CA HIS A 5 -26.61 10.13 13.54
C HIS A 5 -26.21 9.06 12.53
N SER A 6 -27.16 8.20 12.18
CA SER A 6 -27.06 7.27 11.05
C SER A 6 -27.76 7.88 9.83
N ILE A 7 -27.33 7.51 8.62
CA ILE A 7 -27.82 8.08 7.36
C ILE A 7 -28.98 7.23 6.82
N VAL A 8 -30.10 7.85 6.46
CA VAL A 8 -31.22 7.17 5.79
C VAL A 8 -31.38 7.70 4.37
N ASP A 9 -31.96 6.88 3.49
CA ASP A 9 -32.35 7.33 2.16
C ASP A 9 -33.51 8.34 2.27
N PRO A 10 -33.42 9.53 1.65
CA PRO A 10 -34.42 10.59 1.83
C PRO A 10 -35.74 10.34 1.09
N PHE A 11 -35.82 9.30 0.25
CA PHE A 11 -37.02 8.93 -0.49
C PHE A 11 -37.73 7.72 0.12
N THR A 12 -36.97 6.77 0.70
CA THR A 12 -37.54 5.54 1.28
C THR A 12 -37.52 5.49 2.80
N ASP A 13 -36.79 6.40 3.47
CA ASP A 13 -36.47 6.35 4.91
C ASP A 13 -35.72 5.07 5.34
N GLU A 14 -35.27 4.24 4.39
CA GLU A 14 -34.53 3.02 4.68
C GLU A 14 -33.10 3.32 5.12
N PRO A 15 -32.49 2.47 5.97
CA PRO A 15 -31.10 2.60 6.36
C PRO A 15 -30.17 2.58 5.13
N TYR A 16 -29.30 3.59 4.99
CA TYR A 16 -28.37 3.70 3.88
C TYR A 16 -27.26 2.63 3.92
N SER A 17 -27.22 1.78 2.90
CA SER A 17 -26.28 0.63 2.78
C SER A 17 -24.80 0.98 3.01
N ARG A 18 -24.40 2.20 2.63
CA ARG A 18 -23.00 2.66 2.72
C ARG A 18 -22.70 3.49 3.96
N ASP A 19 -23.62 3.59 4.92
CA ASP A 19 -23.35 4.17 6.23
C ASP A 19 -22.53 3.19 7.08
N PRO A 20 -21.26 3.52 7.40
CA PRO A 20 -20.41 2.64 8.19
C PRO A 20 -21.01 2.26 9.55
N ARG A 21 -21.78 3.16 10.17
CA ARG A 21 -22.41 2.89 11.48
C ARG A 21 -23.44 1.79 11.39
N GLN A 22 -24.21 1.77 10.30
CA GLN A 22 -25.21 0.74 10.07
C GLN A 22 -24.58 -0.60 9.74
N VAL A 23 -23.45 -0.61 9.01
CA VAL A 23 -22.68 -1.84 8.83
C VAL A 23 -22.30 -2.44 10.18
N ALA A 24 -21.85 -1.62 11.13
CA ALA A 24 -21.55 -2.09 12.49
C ALA A 24 -22.78 -2.57 13.26
N GLU A 25 -23.91 -1.85 13.18
CA GLU A 25 -25.18 -2.27 13.79
C GLU A 25 -25.68 -3.60 13.20
N LYS A 26 -25.60 -3.76 11.87
CA LYS A 26 -25.91 -5.00 11.16
C LYS A 26 -24.97 -6.14 11.56
N ALA A 27 -23.68 -5.87 11.73
CA ALA A 27 -22.71 -6.88 12.16
C ALA A 27 -23.01 -7.40 13.57
N GLU A 28 -23.38 -6.53 14.51
CA GLU A 28 -23.81 -6.96 15.84
C GLU A 28 -25.16 -7.70 15.82
N ALA A 29 -26.12 -7.23 15.01
CA ALA A 29 -27.40 -7.91 14.83
C ALA A 29 -27.20 -9.30 14.23
N TYR A 30 -26.28 -9.42 13.26
CA TYR A 30 -25.90 -10.68 12.65
C TYR A 30 -25.29 -11.62 13.68
N LEU A 31 -24.30 -11.15 14.46
CA LEU A 31 -23.71 -11.91 15.57
C LEU A 31 -24.82 -12.51 16.46
N ARG A 32 -25.76 -11.69 16.94
CA ARG A 32 -26.89 -12.14 17.75
C ARG A 32 -27.75 -13.18 17.02
N SER A 33 -28.03 -12.97 15.73
CA SER A 33 -28.84 -13.89 14.91
C SER A 33 -28.19 -15.26 14.72
N THR A 34 -26.86 -15.36 14.76
CA THR A 34 -26.14 -16.64 14.62
C THR A 34 -26.26 -17.52 15.86
N GLY A 35 -26.60 -16.96 17.02
CA GLY A 35 -26.57 -17.65 18.31
C GLY A 35 -25.17 -17.97 18.84
N ILE A 36 -24.10 -17.49 18.19
CA ILE A 36 -22.71 -17.71 18.61
C ILE A 36 -22.38 -16.91 19.89
N ALA A 37 -22.77 -15.63 19.92
CA ALA A 37 -22.65 -14.77 21.09
C ALA A 37 -23.67 -13.62 21.03
N ASP A 38 -23.90 -12.97 22.16
CA ASP A 38 -24.81 -11.83 22.25
C ASP A 38 -24.11 -10.47 22.05
N THR A 39 -22.79 -10.42 22.25
CA THR A 39 -22.00 -9.19 22.34
C THR A 39 -20.57 -9.41 21.86
N VAL A 40 -20.03 -8.44 21.12
CA VAL A 40 -18.61 -8.32 20.77
C VAL A 40 -18.00 -7.16 21.57
N ASN A 41 -16.81 -7.35 22.13
CA ASN A 41 -16.09 -6.29 22.85
C ASN A 41 -14.81 -5.94 22.09
N VAL A 42 -14.63 -4.66 21.75
CA VAL A 42 -13.46 -4.15 21.04
C VAL A 42 -12.73 -3.15 21.93
N GLY A 43 -11.47 -3.45 22.25
CA GLY A 43 -10.53 -2.51 22.86
C GLY A 43 -9.50 -2.08 21.83
N ALA A 44 -9.49 -0.81 21.44
CA ALA A 44 -8.56 -0.28 20.46
C ALA A 44 -7.45 0.52 21.15
N GLU A 45 -6.21 0.28 20.74
CA GLU A 45 -5.01 0.98 21.22
C GLU A 45 -4.52 1.86 20.05
N ALA A 46 -5.09 3.06 19.92
CA ALA A 46 -4.79 3.96 18.81
C ALA A 46 -3.60 4.84 19.16
N GLU A 47 -2.41 4.41 18.75
CA GLU A 47 -1.20 5.23 18.80
C GLU A 47 -1.34 6.47 17.90
N PHE A 48 -0.76 7.60 18.31
CA PHE A 48 -0.78 8.85 17.56
C PHE A 48 0.52 9.65 17.73
N TYR A 49 0.75 10.66 16.89
CA TYR A 49 1.91 11.55 16.98
C TYR A 49 1.48 12.98 17.32
N LEU A 50 2.25 13.64 18.18
CA LEU A 50 2.16 15.07 18.47
C LEU A 50 3.34 15.79 17.80
N PHE A 51 3.10 16.34 16.62
CA PHE A 51 4.07 17.14 15.87
C PHE A 51 3.86 18.64 16.10
N ASP A 52 4.94 19.40 16.02
CA ASP A 52 4.91 20.87 16.05
C ASP A 52 4.73 21.45 14.65
N GLU A 53 5.28 20.78 13.62
CA GLU A 53 5.21 21.23 12.24
C GLU A 53 4.94 20.07 11.27
N ILE A 54 4.10 20.33 10.27
CA ILE A 54 3.97 19.50 9.08
C ILE A 54 3.96 20.38 7.83
N ARG A 55 4.83 20.08 6.88
CA ARG A 55 4.89 20.73 5.56
C ARG A 55 4.82 19.68 4.48
N TYR A 56 4.10 19.98 3.41
CA TYR A 56 4.13 19.15 2.21
C TYR A 56 3.86 20.01 0.98
N GLN A 57 4.39 19.58 -0.16
CA GLN A 57 4.08 20.13 -1.47
C GLN A 57 4.01 18.99 -2.47
N ASN A 58 3.07 19.08 -3.41
CA ASN A 58 3.00 18.17 -4.54
C ASN A 58 2.60 18.97 -5.79
N THR A 59 3.59 19.29 -6.61
CA THR A 59 3.47 20.06 -7.85
C THR A 59 4.31 19.39 -8.94
N PRO A 60 4.04 19.61 -10.23
CA PRO A 60 4.82 18.98 -11.31
C PRO A 60 6.33 19.21 -11.23
N GLY A 61 6.77 20.36 -10.68
CA GLY A 61 8.18 20.70 -10.53
C GLY A 61 8.77 20.46 -9.14
N HIS A 62 7.97 20.05 -8.15
CA HIS A 62 8.43 19.91 -6.76
C HIS A 62 7.49 19.05 -5.92
N SER A 63 8.03 18.05 -5.21
CA SER A 63 7.29 17.22 -4.27
C SER A 63 8.12 16.99 -3.01
N PHE A 64 7.56 17.27 -1.83
CA PHE A 64 8.19 16.99 -0.54
C PHE A 64 7.15 16.82 0.57
N TYR A 65 7.59 16.22 1.68
CA TYR A 65 6.96 16.35 2.98
C TYR A 65 8.05 16.49 4.05
N GLN A 66 7.73 17.15 5.16
CA GLN A 66 8.58 17.28 6.32
C GLN A 66 7.68 17.35 7.56
N ILE A 67 8.03 16.55 8.57
CA ILE A 67 7.44 16.60 9.90
C ILE A 67 8.51 17.13 10.86
N ASP A 68 8.09 17.82 11.91
CA ASP A 68 9.00 18.25 12.96
C ASP A 68 8.34 18.26 14.34
N SER A 69 9.18 18.11 15.36
CA SER A 69 8.77 18.09 16.77
C SER A 69 9.95 18.49 17.65
N ILE A 70 9.65 19.12 18.79
CA ILE A 70 10.62 19.59 19.78
C ILE A 70 11.50 18.46 20.31
N GLU A 71 10.97 17.24 20.40
CA GLU A 71 11.72 16.08 20.89
C GLU A 71 12.40 15.26 19.78
N ALA A 72 12.26 15.67 18.52
CA ALA A 72 12.69 14.87 17.39
C ALA A 72 14.21 14.61 17.41
N ALA A 73 14.61 13.36 17.12
CA ALA A 73 16.01 12.94 17.11
C ALA A 73 16.86 13.76 16.12
N TRP A 74 16.28 14.22 15.01
CA TRP A 74 16.96 15.03 14.01
C TRP A 74 17.25 16.47 14.47
N ASN A 75 16.67 16.92 15.58
CA ASN A 75 16.91 18.25 16.16
C ASN A 75 17.96 18.26 17.28
N THR A 76 18.70 17.17 17.48
CA THR A 76 19.77 17.10 18.50
C THR A 76 20.89 18.14 18.31
N GLY A 77 21.12 18.57 17.08
CA GLY A 77 22.08 19.64 16.74
C GLY A 77 21.42 20.94 16.27
N ALA A 78 20.10 21.09 16.42
CA ALA A 78 19.39 22.29 15.97
C ALA A 78 19.78 23.52 16.80
N ASP A 79 19.91 24.66 16.13
CA ASP A 79 20.05 25.96 16.78
C ASP A 79 18.65 26.51 17.10
N GLU A 80 18.27 26.42 18.37
CA GLU A 80 16.93 26.75 18.85
C GLU A 80 16.92 28.13 19.54
N PRO A 81 15.89 28.96 19.36
CA PRO A 81 15.75 30.21 20.10
C PRO A 81 15.76 29.95 21.62
N GLY A 82 16.75 30.51 22.33
CA GLY A 82 16.95 30.25 23.76
C GLY A 82 17.94 29.11 24.08
N GLY A 83 18.50 28.47 23.05
CA GLY A 83 19.46 27.38 23.15
C GLY A 83 18.81 26.00 23.16
N ASN A 84 19.47 25.02 22.54
CA ASN A 84 19.03 23.63 22.51
C ASN A 84 19.23 22.99 23.89
N LEU A 85 18.13 22.67 24.58
CA LEU A 85 18.17 22.09 25.92
C LEU A 85 18.54 20.61 25.94
N GLY A 86 18.76 19.99 24.78
CA GLY A 86 18.98 18.55 24.65
C GLY A 86 17.70 17.75 24.89
N TYR A 87 17.80 16.63 25.60
CA TYR A 87 16.67 15.76 25.97
C TYR A 87 15.74 15.40 24.80
N LYS A 88 16.29 15.25 23.59
CA LYS A 88 15.57 14.72 22.43
C LYS A 88 15.37 13.20 22.60
N THR A 89 14.30 12.68 22.03
CA THR A 89 13.99 11.26 22.05
C THR A 89 14.79 10.57 20.94
N PRO A 90 15.69 9.61 21.23
CA PRO A 90 16.39 8.86 20.21
C PRO A 90 15.45 8.06 19.31
N MET A 91 15.91 7.66 18.13
CA MET A 91 15.18 6.72 17.29
C MET A 91 14.88 5.43 18.07
N LYS A 92 13.60 5.04 18.15
CA LYS A 92 13.10 3.89 18.94
C LYS A 92 13.39 3.99 20.45
N GLY A 93 13.57 5.20 20.98
CA GLY A 93 13.93 5.45 22.39
C GLY A 93 12.83 6.06 23.25
N GLY A 94 11.60 6.19 22.75
CA GLY A 94 10.51 6.91 23.42
C GLY A 94 9.72 6.13 24.46
N TYR A 95 9.97 4.83 24.65
CA TYR A 95 9.21 3.99 25.59
C TYR A 95 10.03 3.64 26.84
N PHE A 96 9.79 4.21 28.02
CA PHE A 96 9.01 5.42 28.33
C PHE A 96 9.86 6.30 29.28
N PRO A 97 10.74 7.16 28.75
CA PRO A 97 11.58 7.99 29.60
C PRO A 97 10.71 8.99 30.39
N VAL A 98 11.21 9.42 31.54
CA VAL A 98 10.55 10.45 32.34
C VAL A 98 10.90 11.84 31.81
N SER A 99 10.10 12.85 32.15
CA SER A 99 10.46 14.25 31.91
C SER A 99 11.83 14.59 32.55
N PRO A 100 12.68 15.41 31.90
CA PRO A 100 12.35 16.30 30.78
C PRO A 100 12.56 15.68 29.37
N GLN A 101 12.86 14.38 29.25
CA GLN A 101 12.96 13.75 27.92
C GLN A 101 11.58 13.51 27.30
N ASP A 102 10.58 13.22 28.13
CA ASP A 102 9.17 13.25 27.72
C ASP A 102 8.64 14.68 27.82
N HIS A 103 8.49 15.33 26.66
CA HIS A 103 8.00 16.71 26.53
C HIS A 103 6.48 16.82 26.52
N PHE A 104 5.78 15.68 26.36
CA PHE A 104 4.32 15.65 26.11
C PHE A 104 3.50 15.13 27.30
N ALA A 105 4.14 14.87 28.44
CA ALA A 105 3.46 14.37 29.65
C ALA A 105 2.23 15.21 30.05
N ASP A 106 2.39 16.54 30.14
CA ASP A 106 1.30 17.45 30.53
C ASP A 106 0.16 17.46 29.49
N ILE A 107 0.50 17.45 28.20
CA ILE A 107 -0.50 17.41 27.12
C ILE A 107 -1.25 16.07 27.12
N ARG A 108 -0.55 14.94 27.34
CA ARG A 108 -1.19 13.63 27.48
C ARG A 108 -2.16 13.59 28.67
N ASP A 109 -1.79 14.20 29.80
CA ASP A 109 -2.67 14.30 30.97
C ASP A 109 -3.92 15.13 30.64
N GLU A 110 -3.77 16.25 29.92
CA GLU A 110 -4.90 17.07 29.48
C GLU A 110 -5.83 16.31 28.52
N ILE A 111 -5.28 15.57 27.56
CA ILE A 111 -6.05 14.71 26.65
C ILE A 111 -6.81 13.65 27.46
N SER A 112 -6.14 12.99 28.41
CA SER A 112 -6.74 11.95 29.25
C SER A 112 -7.89 12.47 30.11
N LEU A 113 -7.72 13.65 30.72
CA LEU A 113 -8.78 14.32 31.49
C LEU A 113 -9.95 14.73 30.60
N THR A 114 -9.68 15.17 29.36
CA THR A 114 -10.71 15.56 28.39
C THR A 114 -11.51 14.36 27.90
N LEU A 115 -10.84 13.24 27.63
CA LEU A 115 -11.48 11.96 27.33
C LEU A 115 -12.43 11.54 28.47
N GLY A 116 -11.98 11.69 29.73
CA GLY A 116 -12.82 11.49 30.92
C GLY A 116 -14.09 12.34 30.93
N LYS A 117 -13.99 13.63 30.59
CA LYS A 117 -15.13 14.56 30.56
C LYS A 117 -16.17 14.21 29.49
N ILE A 118 -15.77 13.55 28.40
CA ILE A 118 -16.68 13.15 27.32
C ILE A 118 -17.13 11.68 27.42
N GLY A 119 -16.85 11.02 28.54
CA GLY A 119 -17.42 9.71 28.88
C GLY A 119 -16.50 8.51 28.67
N PHE A 120 -15.23 8.69 28.29
CA PHE A 120 -14.27 7.59 28.24
C PHE A 120 -13.71 7.29 29.65
N THR A 121 -13.47 6.02 29.94
CA THR A 121 -12.72 5.62 31.13
C THR A 121 -11.28 5.30 30.71
N VAL A 122 -10.35 6.24 30.93
CA VAL A 122 -8.93 6.05 30.58
C VAL A 122 -8.28 5.03 31.53
N GLU A 123 -7.53 4.07 31.00
CA GLU A 123 -6.83 3.03 31.77
C GLU A 123 -5.34 3.35 31.97
N ARG A 124 -4.66 3.77 30.90
CA ARG A 124 -3.24 4.15 30.91
C ARG A 124 -2.97 5.16 29.79
N ALA A 125 -1.95 5.98 29.98
CA ALA A 125 -1.42 6.89 28.98
C ALA A 125 0.11 6.88 29.08
N HIS A 126 0.81 6.78 27.96
CA HIS A 126 2.28 6.77 27.94
C HIS A 126 2.82 7.32 26.62
N HIS A 127 4.08 7.73 26.66
CA HIS A 127 4.88 7.92 25.45
C HIS A 127 5.15 6.56 24.80
N GLU A 128 5.19 6.53 23.47
CA GLU A 128 5.44 5.34 22.68
C GLU A 128 6.88 5.27 22.12
N VAL A 129 7.24 4.18 21.45
CA VAL A 129 8.63 3.88 21.03
C VAL A 129 9.25 4.93 20.12
N GLY A 130 8.46 5.52 19.22
CA GLY A 130 8.90 6.47 18.20
C GLY A 130 9.40 7.79 18.78
N THR A 131 10.39 8.37 18.10
CA THR A 131 10.81 9.76 18.33
C THR A 131 9.76 10.73 17.78
N ALA A 132 9.87 12.02 18.10
CA ALA A 132 9.01 13.08 17.56
C ALA A 132 7.53 12.98 18.00
N GLY A 133 7.31 12.50 19.24
CA GLY A 133 6.06 12.70 19.96
C GLY A 133 5.05 11.58 19.79
N GLN A 134 5.47 10.32 19.64
CA GLN A 134 4.53 9.20 19.61
C GLN A 134 3.89 8.98 20.99
N GLN A 135 2.56 8.87 21.04
CA GLN A 135 1.78 8.69 22.27
C GLN A 135 0.78 7.54 22.10
N GLU A 136 0.38 6.95 23.23
CA GLU A 136 -0.75 6.02 23.31
C GLU A 136 -1.60 6.36 24.54
N ILE A 137 -2.92 6.37 24.36
CA ILE A 137 -3.89 6.49 25.46
C ILE A 137 -4.91 5.38 25.30
N ASN A 138 -5.00 4.51 26.30
CA ASN A 138 -5.94 3.40 26.30
C ASN A 138 -7.16 3.75 27.13
N TYR A 139 -8.32 3.35 26.64
CA TYR A 139 -9.59 3.47 27.35
C TYR A 139 -10.23 2.09 27.50
N ARG A 140 -11.01 1.97 28.57
CA ARG A 140 -11.59 0.72 29.06
C ARG A 140 -12.56 0.10 28.06
N PHE A 141 -12.39 -1.18 27.78
CA PHE A 141 -13.32 -2.04 27.06
C PHE A 141 -14.55 -2.41 27.92
N ASN A 142 -15.67 -2.85 27.31
CA ASN A 142 -16.92 -3.20 28.02
C ASN A 142 -17.09 -4.73 28.23
N THR A 143 -18.17 -5.19 28.88
CA THR A 143 -18.27 -6.49 29.60
C THR A 143 -18.82 -7.68 28.76
N LEU A 144 -18.82 -8.98 29.15
CA LEU A 144 -18.76 -9.64 30.47
C LEU A 144 -18.45 -11.17 30.39
N LYS A 145 -17.65 -11.68 31.34
CA LYS A 145 -17.72 -13.02 31.99
C LYS A 145 -17.35 -14.32 31.22
N HIS A 146 -16.15 -14.78 31.62
CA HIS A 146 -15.66 -16.16 31.76
C HIS A 146 -15.26 -16.90 30.46
N ALA A 147 -13.99 -17.27 30.23
CA ALA A 147 -13.45 -18.61 30.58
C ALA A 147 -11.90 -18.64 30.63
N ALA A 148 -11.33 -19.60 31.37
CA ALA A 148 -9.89 -19.84 31.56
C ALA A 148 -9.42 -21.13 30.87
N ASP A 149 -8.11 -21.13 30.64
CA ASP A 149 -7.18 -22.19 30.25
C ASP A 149 -7.54 -23.04 29.04
N GLU A 150 -6.64 -22.97 28.05
CA GLU A 150 -6.86 -23.17 26.61
C GLU A 150 -7.54 -21.95 25.96
N LEU A 151 -6.96 -21.48 24.85
CA LEU A 151 -7.70 -20.63 23.93
C LEU A 151 -8.91 -21.47 23.51
N SER A 152 -10.11 -21.12 23.97
CA SER A 152 -11.31 -21.92 23.67
C SER A 152 -11.38 -22.20 22.17
N ASP A 153 -11.89 -23.36 21.75
CA ASP A 153 -12.07 -23.69 20.33
C ASP A 153 -12.70 -22.53 19.54
N LEU A 154 -13.67 -21.85 20.16
CA LEU A 154 -14.31 -20.64 19.61
C LEU A 154 -13.30 -19.52 19.27
N ALA A 155 -12.44 -19.18 20.23
CA ALA A 155 -11.41 -18.16 20.04
C ALA A 155 -10.32 -18.64 19.07
N ARG A 156 -10.00 -19.94 19.04
CA ARG A 156 -9.07 -20.53 18.06
C ARG A 156 -9.61 -20.42 16.63
N TRP A 157 -10.87 -20.80 16.42
CA TRP A 157 -11.52 -20.69 15.13
C TRP A 157 -11.74 -19.25 14.69
N TYR A 158 -12.00 -18.33 15.64
CA TYR A 158 -12.03 -16.90 15.35
C TYR A 158 -10.67 -16.39 14.84
N ILE A 159 -9.56 -16.84 15.42
CA ILE A 159 -8.21 -16.52 14.93
C ILE A 159 -7.99 -17.11 13.53
N GLY A 160 -8.42 -18.35 13.29
CA GLY A 160 -8.38 -18.97 11.95
C GLY A 160 -9.10 -18.11 10.91
N GLY A 161 -10.33 -17.70 11.21
CA GLY A 161 -11.12 -16.82 10.36
C GLY A 161 -10.58 -15.40 10.21
N LEU A 162 -9.70 -14.91 11.09
CA LEU A 162 -8.97 -13.65 10.87
C LEU A 162 -7.75 -13.82 9.98
N ILE A 163 -7.07 -14.97 10.06
CA ILE A 163 -5.83 -15.25 9.33
C ILE A 163 -6.10 -15.62 7.88
N GLU A 164 -7.09 -16.47 7.61
CA GLU A 164 -7.36 -17.00 6.28
C GLU A 164 -7.75 -15.89 5.27
N PRO A 165 -8.79 -15.07 5.51
CA PRO A 165 -9.15 -13.95 4.64
C PRO A 165 -8.40 -12.65 5.00
N ALA A 166 -7.24 -12.72 5.68
CA ALA A 166 -6.56 -11.53 6.17
C ALA A 166 -6.31 -10.49 5.07
N GLY A 167 -6.01 -10.92 3.85
CA GLY A 167 -5.84 -10.03 2.70
C GLY A 167 -7.05 -9.13 2.46
N ALA A 168 -8.26 -9.69 2.47
CA ALA A 168 -9.51 -8.96 2.30
C ALA A 168 -9.82 -8.09 3.54
N VAL A 169 -9.57 -8.58 4.75
CA VAL A 169 -9.76 -7.82 5.99
C VAL A 169 -8.85 -6.58 6.03
N LEU A 170 -7.64 -6.66 5.47
CA LEU A 170 -6.69 -5.54 5.41
C LEU A 170 -7.14 -4.41 4.50
N ALA A 171 -8.02 -4.65 3.52
CA ALA A 171 -8.63 -3.59 2.73
C ALA A 171 -9.48 -2.63 3.58
N PHE A 172 -9.99 -3.08 4.74
CA PHE A 172 -10.75 -2.26 5.68
C PHE A 172 -9.93 -1.79 6.88
N THR A 173 -9.01 -2.63 7.37
CA THR A 173 -8.22 -2.37 8.59
C THR A 173 -6.92 -1.60 8.32
N ASN A 174 -6.41 -1.65 7.09
CA ASN A 174 -5.21 -0.96 6.61
C ASN A 174 -5.49 -0.30 5.25
N PRO A 175 -6.44 0.65 5.18
CA PRO A 175 -7.02 1.01 3.89
C PRO A 175 -6.21 2.07 3.13
N THR A 176 -5.04 2.51 3.64
CA THR A 176 -4.25 3.56 2.97
C THR A 176 -2.91 3.04 2.45
N ILE A 177 -2.32 3.71 1.47
CA ILE A 177 -0.94 3.42 1.03
C ILE A 177 0.06 3.53 2.19
N ASN A 178 -0.17 4.47 3.12
CA ASN A 178 0.71 4.66 4.26
C ASN A 178 0.66 3.50 5.26
N SER A 179 -0.46 2.79 5.36
CA SER A 179 -0.61 1.57 6.16
C SER A 179 0.47 0.54 5.83
N TYR A 180 0.74 0.32 4.55
CA TYR A 180 1.72 -0.67 4.07
C TYR A 180 3.17 -0.20 4.20
N ARG A 181 3.41 1.08 4.51
CA ARG A 181 4.75 1.56 4.93
C ARG A 181 5.04 1.22 6.39
N ARG A 182 4.01 1.02 7.22
CA ARG A 182 4.15 0.54 8.59
C ARG A 182 4.41 -0.97 8.63
N LEU A 183 3.77 -1.75 7.75
CA LEU A 183 3.88 -3.22 7.70
C LEU A 183 5.22 -3.68 7.09
N VAL A 184 6.32 -3.38 7.79
CA VAL A 184 7.68 -3.78 7.43
C VAL A 184 8.39 -4.38 8.64
N LYS A 185 9.38 -5.25 8.41
CA LYS A 185 10.10 -5.94 9.49
C LYS A 185 10.87 -4.96 10.39
N GLY A 186 10.88 -5.23 11.70
CA GLY A 186 11.76 -4.58 12.68
C GLY A 186 11.21 -3.33 13.39
N TYR A 187 9.92 -3.00 13.27
CA TYR A 187 9.30 -1.82 13.90
C TYR A 187 8.06 -2.16 14.75
N GLU A 188 8.03 -3.35 15.37
CA GLU A 188 6.89 -3.88 16.17
C GLU A 188 5.52 -3.96 15.44
N ALA A 189 5.52 -3.69 14.13
CA ALA A 189 4.42 -3.97 13.23
C ALA A 189 4.57 -5.40 12.65
N PRO A 190 3.55 -6.25 12.77
CA PRO A 190 3.64 -7.63 12.30
C PRO A 190 3.36 -7.73 10.80
N VAL A 191 4.19 -8.53 10.11
CA VAL A 191 4.03 -8.85 8.68
C VAL A 191 3.68 -10.31 8.42
N ASN A 192 3.85 -11.15 9.43
CA ASN A 192 3.62 -12.58 9.37
C ASN A 192 2.26 -12.90 10.02
N LEU A 193 1.39 -13.60 9.30
CA LEU A 193 0.05 -14.00 9.74
C LEU A 193 0.13 -15.22 10.68
N VAL A 194 0.70 -14.98 11.86
CA VAL A 194 0.88 -15.97 12.93
C VAL A 194 0.22 -15.44 14.19
N TYR A 195 -0.27 -16.36 15.03
CA TYR A 195 -0.64 -16.04 16.39
C TYR A 195 0.36 -16.61 17.41
N SER A 196 0.62 -15.90 18.49
CA SER A 196 1.51 -16.37 19.55
C SER A 196 1.24 -15.68 20.89
N ALA A 197 1.52 -16.40 21.99
CA ALA A 197 1.40 -15.85 23.33
C ALA A 197 2.57 -14.91 23.63
N ARG A 198 2.30 -13.74 24.22
CA ARG A 198 3.30 -12.70 24.59
C ARG A 198 4.07 -12.07 23.43
N ASN A 199 4.02 -12.62 22.22
CA ASN A 199 4.86 -12.23 21.12
C ASN A 199 4.34 -10.98 20.39
N ARG A 200 5.11 -9.89 20.42
CA ARG A 200 4.77 -8.63 19.73
C ARG A 200 5.11 -8.64 18.24
N SER A 201 5.89 -9.62 17.77
CA SER A 201 6.23 -9.80 16.35
C SER A 201 5.12 -10.52 15.56
N ALA A 202 4.17 -11.15 16.25
CA ALA A 202 3.04 -11.88 15.67
C ALA A 202 1.88 -10.95 15.29
N ALA A 203 1.17 -11.28 14.20
CA ALA A 203 -0.03 -10.55 13.78
C ALA A 203 -1.12 -10.56 14.84
N ILE A 204 -1.32 -11.71 15.49
CA ILE A 204 -2.28 -11.88 16.58
C ILE A 204 -1.53 -12.26 17.85
N ARG A 205 -1.49 -11.35 18.81
CA ARG A 205 -0.89 -11.60 20.12
C ARG A 205 -1.95 -12.08 21.10
N ILE A 206 -1.61 -13.07 21.94
CA ILE A 206 -2.42 -13.44 23.11
C ILE A 206 -1.83 -12.77 24.35
N PRO A 207 -2.47 -11.73 24.93
CA PRO A 207 -1.94 -11.02 26.08
C PRO A 207 -1.92 -11.88 27.34
N VAL A 208 -0.92 -11.67 28.19
CA VAL A 208 -0.86 -12.31 29.51
C VAL A 208 -1.72 -11.54 30.48
N THR A 209 -2.86 -12.11 30.81
CA THR A 209 -3.87 -11.44 31.64
C THR A 209 -4.14 -12.19 32.94
N GLY A 210 -3.18 -13.03 33.33
CA GLY A 210 -3.31 -13.96 34.45
C GLY A 210 -4.31 -15.07 34.17
N SER A 211 -4.85 -15.64 35.24
CA SER A 211 -5.85 -16.71 35.20
C SER A 211 -7.27 -16.17 35.03
N SER A 212 -7.48 -14.85 35.03
CA SER A 212 -8.81 -14.24 34.97
C SER A 212 -9.48 -14.55 33.62
N PRO A 213 -10.57 -15.32 33.64
CA PRO A 213 -11.34 -15.64 32.44
C PRO A 213 -11.85 -14.42 31.66
N LYS A 214 -12.14 -13.32 32.37
CA LYS A 214 -12.74 -12.09 31.81
C LYS A 214 -11.77 -11.24 31.02
N ALA A 215 -10.47 -11.46 31.23
CA ALA A 215 -9.43 -10.65 30.61
C ALA A 215 -8.81 -11.38 29.40
N LYS A 216 -9.25 -12.61 29.10
CA LYS A 216 -8.83 -13.35 27.91
C LYS A 216 -9.37 -12.66 26.67
N ARG A 217 -8.46 -12.42 25.73
CA ARG A 217 -8.72 -11.75 24.45
C ARG A 217 -7.57 -12.09 23.50
N LEU A 218 -7.81 -11.87 22.22
CA LEU A 218 -6.77 -11.74 21.22
C LEU A 218 -6.48 -10.26 20.97
N GLU A 219 -5.28 -9.95 20.51
CA GLU A 219 -4.84 -8.62 20.13
C GLU A 219 -4.40 -8.70 18.67
N PHE A 220 -5.26 -8.27 17.74
CA PHE A 220 -4.89 -8.18 16.33
C PHE A 220 -4.14 -6.87 16.09
N ARG A 221 -2.83 -6.97 15.82
CA ARG A 221 -1.89 -5.84 15.82
C ARG A 221 -1.67 -5.22 14.44
N VAL A 222 -2.23 -5.83 13.39
CA VAL A 222 -2.10 -5.37 12.01
C VAL A 222 -2.88 -4.07 11.72
N PRO A 223 -4.14 -3.90 12.19
CA PRO A 223 -4.93 -2.69 11.92
C PRO A 223 -4.25 -1.38 12.33
N ASP A 224 -4.62 -0.28 11.68
CA ASP A 224 -4.09 1.05 11.98
C ASP A 224 -5.19 2.15 11.98
N PRO A 225 -4.96 3.31 12.62
CA PRO A 225 -5.99 4.33 12.82
C PRO A 225 -6.31 5.15 11.56
N SER A 226 -5.73 4.83 10.38
CA SER A 226 -6.20 5.39 9.11
C SER A 226 -7.51 4.76 8.63
N SER A 227 -7.95 3.68 9.29
CA SER A 227 -9.19 2.98 8.99
C SER A 227 -10.45 3.69 9.46
N ASN A 228 -11.58 3.34 8.81
CA ASN A 228 -12.89 3.63 9.39
C ASN A 228 -13.19 2.56 10.44
N PRO A 229 -13.25 2.90 11.75
CA PRO A 229 -13.34 1.90 12.81
C PRO A 229 -14.63 1.06 12.72
N TYR A 230 -15.73 1.61 12.21
CA TYR A 230 -16.97 0.84 12.05
C TYR A 230 -16.81 -0.27 11.02
N LEU A 231 -16.20 0.03 9.86
CA LEU A 231 -15.95 -0.97 8.82
C LEU A 231 -14.85 -1.95 9.25
N ALA A 232 -13.78 -1.46 9.87
CA ALA A 232 -12.65 -2.26 10.31
C ALA A 232 -13.06 -3.30 11.37
N PHE A 233 -13.86 -2.91 12.37
CA PHE A 233 -14.33 -3.83 13.40
C PHE A 233 -15.38 -4.80 12.84
N SER A 234 -16.27 -4.33 11.96
CA SER A 234 -17.26 -5.19 11.31
C SER A 234 -16.59 -6.25 10.45
N ALA A 235 -15.61 -5.89 9.62
CA ALA A 235 -14.88 -6.85 8.77
C ALA A 235 -14.16 -7.92 9.61
N GLN A 236 -13.50 -7.52 10.71
CA GLN A 236 -12.88 -8.46 11.66
C GLN A 236 -13.90 -9.38 12.32
N LEU A 237 -15.07 -8.86 12.72
CA LEU A 237 -16.14 -9.66 13.32
C LEU A 237 -16.70 -10.68 12.32
N MET A 238 -16.97 -10.25 11.09
CA MET A 238 -17.49 -11.13 10.05
C MET A 238 -16.49 -12.26 9.73
N ALA A 239 -15.21 -11.92 9.57
CA ALA A 239 -14.13 -12.88 9.33
C ALA A 239 -14.02 -13.91 10.47
N GLY A 240 -13.98 -13.44 11.73
CA GLY A 240 -13.90 -14.33 12.88
C GLY A 240 -15.16 -15.20 13.08
N LEU A 241 -16.35 -14.69 12.74
CA LEU A 241 -17.58 -15.47 12.78
C LEU A 241 -17.63 -16.56 11.71
N ASP A 242 -17.11 -16.28 10.52
CA ASP A 242 -16.95 -17.28 9.47
C ASP A 242 -15.99 -18.39 9.92
N GLY A 243 -14.85 -18.00 10.49
CA GLY A 243 -13.90 -18.89 11.17
C GLY A 243 -14.57 -19.86 12.14
N ILE A 244 -15.40 -19.35 13.04
CA ILE A 244 -16.16 -20.15 14.01
C ILE A 244 -17.13 -21.13 13.34
N LYS A 245 -17.91 -20.66 12.35
CA LYS A 245 -18.92 -21.48 11.67
C LYS A 245 -18.28 -22.64 10.89
N ASN A 246 -17.17 -22.35 10.23
CA ASN A 246 -16.45 -23.29 9.38
C ASN A 246 -15.38 -24.08 10.15
N ARG A 247 -15.16 -23.75 11.43
CA ARG A 247 -14.13 -24.35 12.30
C ARG A 247 -12.74 -24.27 11.67
N ILE A 248 -12.43 -23.11 11.10
CA ILE A 248 -11.16 -22.84 10.44
C ILE A 248 -10.06 -22.90 11.49
N GLU A 249 -9.10 -23.81 11.30
CA GLU A 249 -7.97 -23.95 12.21
C GLU A 249 -6.84 -22.99 11.81
N PRO A 250 -6.35 -22.15 12.73
CA PRO A 250 -5.19 -21.31 12.45
C PRO A 250 -3.91 -22.14 12.34
N PRO A 251 -2.85 -21.61 11.68
CA PRO A 251 -1.53 -22.23 11.69
C PRO A 251 -1.01 -22.45 13.11
N GLU A 252 -0.19 -23.49 13.33
CA GLU A 252 0.42 -23.73 14.65
C GLU A 252 1.15 -22.48 15.17
N PRO A 253 1.03 -22.15 16.47
CA PRO A 253 1.61 -20.95 17.02
C PRO A 253 3.14 -21.01 17.02
N ILE A 254 3.78 -19.88 16.73
CA ILE A 254 5.23 -19.77 16.71
C ILE A 254 5.69 -18.87 17.86
N ASP A 255 6.19 -19.49 18.93
CA ASP A 255 6.69 -18.82 20.13
C ASP A 255 8.19 -18.46 20.01
N LYS A 256 8.57 -17.85 18.88
CA LYS A 256 9.90 -17.31 18.60
C LYS A 256 9.78 -15.86 18.11
N ASP A 257 10.85 -15.06 18.22
CA ASP A 257 10.87 -13.75 17.57
C ASP A 257 10.87 -13.94 16.05
N LEU A 258 9.77 -13.56 15.40
CA LEU A 258 9.57 -13.74 13.97
C LEU A 258 10.48 -12.83 13.12
N TYR A 259 11.10 -11.81 13.71
CA TYR A 259 12.06 -10.95 13.03
C TYR A 259 13.45 -11.59 12.92
N GLU A 260 13.79 -12.50 13.84
CA GLU A 260 15.10 -13.17 13.91
C GLU A 260 15.07 -14.60 13.36
N LEU A 261 13.91 -15.08 12.89
CA LEU A 261 13.81 -16.39 12.26
C LEU A 261 14.68 -16.46 11.01
N PRO A 262 15.40 -17.58 10.82
CA PRO A 262 16.19 -17.76 9.61
C PRO A 262 15.25 -17.94 8.40
N PRO A 263 15.68 -17.57 7.19
CA PRO A 263 14.82 -17.54 6.00
C PRO A 263 14.06 -18.84 5.73
N GLU A 264 14.67 -19.99 6.03
CA GLU A 264 14.06 -21.32 5.86
C GLU A 264 12.88 -21.59 6.81
N GLU A 265 12.86 -21.00 8.01
CA GLU A 265 11.73 -21.14 8.95
C GLU A 265 10.60 -20.14 8.63
N LEU A 266 10.89 -19.10 7.85
CA LEU A 266 9.90 -18.17 7.32
C LEU A 266 9.21 -18.71 6.05
N GLU A 267 9.85 -19.67 5.36
CA GLU A 267 9.36 -20.28 4.14
C GLU A 267 8.12 -21.14 4.46
N GLY A 268 6.93 -20.62 4.12
CA GLY A 268 5.64 -21.25 4.39
C GLY A 268 4.76 -20.51 5.40
N ILE A 269 5.26 -19.44 6.03
CA ILE A 269 4.43 -18.54 6.84
C ILE A 269 3.72 -17.55 5.92
N ALA A 270 2.38 -17.51 6.00
CA ALA A 270 1.59 -16.54 5.25
C ALA A 270 1.94 -15.11 5.69
N LEU A 271 1.99 -14.20 4.72
CA LEU A 271 2.28 -12.78 4.95
C LEU A 271 1.03 -11.94 4.73
N VAL A 272 0.98 -10.79 5.40
CA VAL A 272 0.03 -9.74 5.04
C VAL A 272 0.34 -9.20 3.63
N PRO A 273 -0.67 -8.71 2.89
CA PRO A 273 -0.44 -7.92 1.68
C PRO A 273 0.64 -6.85 1.86
N GLN A 274 1.48 -6.66 0.85
CA GLN A 274 2.57 -5.67 0.85
C GLN A 274 2.13 -4.32 0.28
N SER A 275 0.91 -4.25 -0.26
CA SER A 275 0.33 -3.02 -0.78
C SER A 275 -1.18 -3.01 -0.63
N LEU A 276 -1.75 -1.80 -0.68
CA LEU A 276 -3.20 -1.63 -0.72
C LEU A 276 -3.82 -2.30 -1.94
N GLU A 277 -3.10 -2.30 -3.07
CA GLU A 277 -3.58 -2.94 -4.30
C GLU A 277 -3.74 -4.45 -4.11
N GLU A 278 -2.76 -5.11 -3.48
CA GLU A 278 -2.85 -6.53 -3.14
C GLU A 278 -4.00 -6.84 -2.18
N ALA A 279 -4.23 -5.97 -1.19
CA ALA A 279 -5.37 -6.13 -0.28
C ALA A 279 -6.72 -5.95 -0.97
N LEU A 280 -6.82 -5.00 -1.92
CA LEU A 280 -8.03 -4.82 -2.74
C LEU A 280 -8.26 -6.00 -3.68
N VAL A 281 -7.21 -6.57 -4.28
CA VAL A 281 -7.31 -7.79 -5.09
C VAL A 281 -7.76 -8.98 -4.23
N ALA A 282 -7.22 -9.11 -3.00
CA ALA A 282 -7.67 -10.14 -2.07
C ALA A 282 -9.14 -9.94 -1.67
N LEU A 283 -9.57 -8.69 -1.46
CA LEU A 283 -10.98 -8.36 -1.24
C LEU A 283 -11.85 -8.71 -2.45
N GLU A 284 -11.39 -8.48 -3.69
CA GLU A 284 -12.13 -8.88 -4.90
C GLU A 284 -12.29 -10.41 -5.03
N GLN A 285 -11.35 -11.18 -4.47
CA GLN A 285 -11.35 -12.64 -4.54
C GLN A 285 -12.16 -13.31 -3.43
N ASP A 286 -12.34 -12.65 -2.29
CA ASP A 286 -12.99 -13.23 -1.11
C ASP A 286 -13.87 -12.19 -0.38
N THR A 287 -15.18 -12.26 -0.64
CA THR A 287 -16.19 -11.35 -0.06
C THR A 287 -17.33 -12.06 0.65
N ASP A 288 -17.47 -13.38 0.50
CA ASP A 288 -18.65 -14.14 0.94
C ASP A 288 -18.85 -14.03 2.46
N PHE A 289 -17.75 -14.03 3.23
CA PHE A 289 -17.82 -13.86 4.68
C PHE A 289 -18.34 -12.48 5.10
N LEU A 290 -18.10 -11.43 4.29
CA LEU A 290 -18.55 -10.06 4.56
C LEU A 290 -20.02 -9.86 4.22
N THR A 291 -20.50 -10.46 3.13
CA THR A 291 -21.89 -10.31 2.65
C THR A 291 -22.88 -11.17 3.44
N ALA A 292 -22.38 -12.09 4.27
CA ALA A 292 -23.21 -12.93 5.10
C ALA A 292 -24.15 -12.10 6.00
N GLY A 293 -25.45 -12.38 5.91
CA GLY A 293 -26.48 -11.64 6.66
C GLY A 293 -26.72 -10.21 6.19
N ASP A 294 -26.32 -9.86 4.96
CA ASP A 294 -26.46 -8.52 4.38
C ASP A 294 -25.73 -7.42 5.19
N VAL A 295 -24.67 -7.82 5.90
CA VAL A 295 -23.89 -6.91 6.75
C VAL A 295 -23.11 -5.92 5.89
N PHE A 296 -22.25 -6.43 5.00
CA PHE A 296 -21.69 -5.65 3.90
C PHE A 296 -22.50 -5.92 2.65
N THR A 297 -23.12 -4.89 2.10
CA THR A 297 -23.86 -5.02 0.85
C THR A 297 -22.89 -5.04 -0.34
N GLU A 298 -23.30 -5.68 -1.44
CA GLU A 298 -22.49 -5.73 -2.67
C GLU A 298 -22.14 -4.32 -3.17
N ASP A 299 -23.09 -3.37 -3.11
CA ASP A 299 -22.86 -1.99 -3.55
C ASP A 299 -21.81 -1.25 -2.70
N LEU A 300 -21.70 -1.57 -1.40
CA LEU A 300 -20.65 -1.02 -0.53
C LEU A 300 -19.29 -1.57 -0.94
N ILE A 301 -19.19 -2.89 -1.13
CA ILE A 301 -17.94 -3.56 -1.51
C ILE A 301 -17.48 -3.06 -2.89
N GLU A 302 -18.37 -3.02 -3.88
CA GLU A 302 -18.08 -2.51 -5.22
C GLU A 302 -17.64 -1.03 -5.17
N THR A 303 -18.29 -0.21 -4.34
CA THR A 303 -17.91 1.21 -4.18
C THR A 303 -16.46 1.34 -3.70
N LEU A 304 -16.00 0.46 -2.83
CA LEU A 304 -14.64 0.45 -2.29
C LEU A 304 -13.61 -0.09 -3.30
N GLN A 305 -13.98 -1.10 -4.08
CA GLN A 305 -13.13 -1.69 -5.14
C GLN A 305 -13.00 -0.76 -6.36
N ASN A 306 -14.01 0.06 -6.63
CA ASN A 306 -14.10 0.84 -7.86
C ASN A 306 -12.88 1.77 -8.06
N PRO A 307 -12.16 1.65 -9.19
CA PRO A 307 -10.95 2.44 -9.47
C PRO A 307 -11.17 3.94 -9.59
N THR A 308 -12.37 4.38 -9.96
CA THR A 308 -12.71 5.80 -10.17
C THR A 308 -13.24 6.49 -8.91
N THR A 309 -13.88 5.77 -7.99
CA THR A 309 -14.43 6.31 -6.73
C THR A 309 -13.65 5.83 -5.49
N GLY A 310 -13.54 4.52 -5.28
CA GLY A 310 -12.86 3.90 -4.13
C GLY A 310 -11.34 4.01 -4.18
N ARG A 311 -10.70 3.65 -5.31
CA ARG A 311 -9.23 3.80 -5.44
C ARG A 311 -8.77 5.25 -5.45
N ARG A 312 -9.63 6.24 -5.76
CA ARG A 312 -9.32 7.68 -5.60
C ARG A 312 -9.34 8.13 -4.14
N TYR A 313 -10.19 7.53 -3.29
CA TYR A 313 -10.23 7.82 -1.85
C TYR A 313 -8.90 7.41 -1.17
N PHE A 314 -8.26 6.34 -1.67
CA PHE A 314 -7.04 5.80 -1.07
C PHE A 314 -5.71 6.08 -1.83
N ARG A 315 -5.73 6.43 -3.13
CA ARG A 315 -4.52 6.73 -3.94
C ARG A 315 -4.06 8.20 -3.97
N ARG A 316 -4.48 9.07 -3.06
CA ARG A 316 -3.73 10.34 -2.91
C ARG A 316 -2.39 10.04 -2.23
N VAL A 317 -1.40 9.69 -3.06
CA VAL A 317 0.04 10.02 -3.06
C VAL A 317 0.80 8.85 -3.68
N GLY A 318 1.37 9.06 -4.87
CA GLY A 318 2.29 8.14 -5.52
C GLY A 318 2.17 8.16 -7.04
N LEU A 319 2.75 9.17 -7.70
CA LEU A 319 3.14 9.01 -9.10
C LEU A 319 4.30 8.02 -9.10
N ASP A 320 4.06 6.81 -9.60
CA ASP A 320 5.11 5.85 -9.89
C ASP A 320 5.97 6.40 -11.04
N PRO A 321 7.27 6.72 -10.82
CA PRO A 321 8.11 7.34 -11.84
C PRO A 321 8.44 6.41 -13.02
N TRP A 322 8.08 5.12 -12.96
CA TRP A 322 8.65 4.11 -13.85
C TRP A 322 7.88 3.83 -15.15
N VAL A 323 6.73 4.45 -15.42
CA VAL A 323 5.93 4.12 -16.62
C VAL A 323 6.25 5.00 -17.84
N PHE A 324 7.00 6.09 -17.73
CA PHE A 324 7.19 7.02 -18.86
C PHE A 324 8.62 7.10 -19.40
N GLY A 325 9.23 5.93 -19.65
CA GLY A 325 10.60 5.81 -20.17
C GLY A 325 10.75 5.10 -21.52
N THR A 326 9.69 4.88 -22.30
CA THR A 326 9.77 3.98 -23.47
C THR A 326 10.23 4.65 -24.77
N ALA A 327 10.08 5.97 -24.95
CA ALA A 327 10.59 6.69 -26.12
C ALA A 327 12.07 7.12 -25.98
N ALA A 328 12.47 7.57 -24.78
CA ALA A 328 13.81 8.10 -24.49
C ALA A 328 14.94 7.05 -24.65
N VAL A 329 14.62 5.76 -24.50
CA VAL A 329 15.60 4.67 -24.57
C VAL A 329 16.10 4.44 -26.00
N LEU A 330 15.34 4.82 -27.03
CA LEU A 330 15.68 4.60 -28.44
C LEU A 330 16.84 5.48 -28.93
N ALA A 331 16.85 6.76 -28.56
CA ALA A 331 17.90 7.69 -28.98
C ALA A 331 19.20 7.49 -28.19
N ILE A 332 19.10 7.19 -26.90
CA ILE A 332 20.27 7.06 -26.03
C ILE A 332 21.03 5.75 -26.32
N ARG A 333 20.35 4.61 -26.53
CA ARG A 333 21.06 3.31 -26.67
C ARG A 333 21.80 3.13 -28.01
N LEU A 334 21.26 3.60 -29.13
CA LEU A 334 21.96 3.59 -30.42
C LEU A 334 23.11 4.59 -30.49
N PHE A 335 22.96 5.74 -29.83
CA PHE A 335 23.93 6.83 -29.90
C PHE A 335 25.09 6.61 -28.93
N VAL A 336 24.85 6.07 -27.74
CA VAL A 336 25.90 5.66 -26.79
C VAL A 336 26.76 4.53 -27.37
N ALA A 337 26.16 3.56 -28.08
CA ALA A 337 26.92 2.47 -28.71
C ALA A 337 27.78 2.91 -29.90
N ARG A 338 27.43 4.01 -30.60
CA ARG A 338 28.21 4.55 -31.73
C ARG A 338 29.17 5.69 -31.34
N ILE A 339 29.02 6.31 -30.17
CA ILE A 339 29.89 7.38 -29.68
C ILE A 339 31.27 6.90 -29.20
N SER A 340 31.45 5.61 -28.90
CA SER A 340 32.79 5.13 -28.53
C SER A 340 33.83 5.27 -29.66
N ARG A 341 33.43 5.73 -30.87
CA ARG A 341 34.33 6.04 -31.99
C ARG A 341 34.02 7.40 -32.68
N GLY A 342 34.25 8.51 -31.97
CA GLY A 342 34.71 9.75 -32.62
C GLY A 342 33.69 10.86 -32.95
N ARG A 343 32.56 10.98 -32.23
CA ARG A 343 31.68 12.17 -32.31
C ARG A 343 31.99 13.16 -31.18
N THR A 344 31.80 14.45 -31.44
CA THR A 344 32.03 15.51 -30.44
C THR A 344 30.91 15.57 -29.40
N LEU A 345 31.20 16.04 -28.19
CA LEU A 345 30.19 16.26 -27.13
C LEU A 345 29.00 17.11 -27.61
N ARG A 346 29.26 18.05 -28.53
CA ARG A 346 28.24 18.90 -29.14
C ARG A 346 27.25 18.10 -29.99
N GLU A 347 27.72 17.14 -30.77
CA GLU A 347 26.87 16.27 -31.60
C GLU A 347 26.05 15.32 -30.73
N PHE A 348 26.58 14.88 -29.58
CA PHE A 348 25.84 14.12 -28.58
C PHE A 348 24.69 14.93 -27.99
N VAL A 349 24.97 16.13 -27.48
CA VAL A 349 23.95 16.97 -26.85
C VAL A 349 22.85 17.30 -27.85
N ILE A 350 23.19 17.72 -29.07
CA ILE A 350 22.18 18.11 -30.06
C ILE A 350 21.34 16.92 -30.54
N ALA A 351 21.98 15.80 -30.92
CA ALA A 351 21.27 14.72 -31.61
C ALA A 351 20.71 13.63 -30.67
N ALA A 352 21.32 13.41 -29.50
CA ALA A 352 20.91 12.36 -28.57
C ALA A 352 20.11 12.88 -27.36
N ILE A 353 20.18 14.19 -27.09
CA ILE A 353 19.44 14.80 -25.98
C ILE A 353 18.42 15.80 -26.51
N THR A 354 18.84 16.83 -27.23
CA THR A 354 17.95 17.92 -27.64
C THR A 354 16.89 17.48 -28.64
N ALA A 355 17.25 16.79 -29.72
CA ALA A 355 16.27 16.36 -30.73
C ALA A 355 15.21 15.38 -30.17
N PRO A 356 15.58 14.33 -29.41
CA PRO A 356 14.58 13.44 -28.77
C PRO A 356 13.70 14.17 -27.76
N VAL A 357 14.27 15.01 -26.90
CA VAL A 357 13.49 15.78 -25.91
C VAL A 357 12.49 16.71 -26.59
N LEU A 358 12.88 17.36 -27.69
CA LEU A 358 11.96 18.19 -28.46
C LEU A 358 10.88 17.35 -29.15
N CYS A 359 11.23 16.20 -29.74
CA CYS A 359 10.24 15.27 -30.32
C CYS A 359 9.25 14.78 -29.27
N ASP A 360 9.72 14.36 -28.09
CA ASP A 360 8.88 13.91 -26.98
C ASP A 360 7.98 15.05 -26.50
N PHE A 361 8.54 16.25 -26.34
CA PHE A 361 7.77 17.43 -25.98
C PHE A 361 6.63 17.70 -26.97
N PHE A 362 6.89 17.63 -28.28
CA PHE A 362 5.85 17.83 -29.30
C PHE A 362 4.83 16.69 -29.33
N ILE A 363 5.26 15.43 -29.25
CA ILE A 363 4.36 14.27 -29.26
C ILE A 363 3.42 14.32 -28.06
N VAL A 364 3.97 14.55 -26.86
CA VAL A 364 3.18 14.64 -25.62
C VAL A 364 2.26 15.86 -25.64
N SER A 365 2.77 17.01 -26.06
CA SER A 365 1.98 18.25 -26.08
C SER A 365 0.85 18.22 -27.11
N ILE A 366 1.02 17.51 -28.23
CA ILE A 366 0.00 17.46 -29.29
C ILE A 366 -0.93 16.27 -29.04
N PHE A 367 -0.41 15.05 -29.02
CA PHE A 367 -1.23 13.86 -28.92
C PHE A 367 -1.74 13.63 -27.49
N GLY A 368 -0.90 13.84 -26.47
CA GLY A 368 -1.29 13.70 -25.07
C GLY A 368 -2.40 14.68 -24.67
N ASN A 369 -2.27 15.96 -25.04
CA ASN A 369 -3.32 16.94 -24.76
C ASN A 369 -4.61 16.69 -25.56
N SER A 370 -4.51 16.22 -26.82
CA SER A 370 -5.70 15.86 -27.60
C SER A 370 -6.45 14.66 -27.01
N ALA A 371 -5.72 13.65 -26.51
CA ALA A 371 -6.33 12.53 -25.80
C ALA A 371 -7.03 12.98 -24.52
N LEU A 372 -6.37 13.84 -23.71
CA LEU A 372 -6.95 14.40 -22.49
C LEU A 372 -8.20 15.24 -22.77
N ALA A 373 -8.16 16.07 -23.82
CA ALA A 373 -9.31 16.88 -24.23
C ALA A 373 -10.51 15.99 -24.58
N ARG A 374 -10.27 14.85 -25.25
CA ARG A 374 -11.32 13.88 -25.61
C ARG A 374 -11.96 13.25 -24.36
N VAL A 375 -11.13 12.79 -23.42
CA VAL A 375 -11.61 12.25 -22.14
C VAL A 375 -12.38 13.30 -21.33
N PHE A 376 -11.88 14.52 -21.25
CA PHE A 376 -12.55 15.62 -20.53
C PHE A 376 -13.82 16.11 -21.22
N SER A 377 -13.96 15.89 -22.53
CA SER A 377 -15.20 16.17 -23.26
C SER A 377 -16.29 15.11 -23.05
N GLY A 378 -16.02 14.05 -22.28
CA GLY A 378 -16.99 13.02 -21.91
C GLY A 378 -16.97 11.77 -22.79
N ASP A 379 -15.96 11.59 -23.64
CA ASP A 379 -15.82 10.41 -24.49
C ASP A 379 -15.30 9.21 -23.68
N ARG A 380 -16.26 8.49 -23.08
CA ARG A 380 -15.98 7.33 -22.23
C ARG A 380 -15.56 6.10 -23.02
N ASP A 381 -16.03 5.96 -24.25
CA ASP A 381 -15.68 4.83 -25.12
C ASP A 381 -14.21 4.87 -25.51
N PHE A 382 -13.68 6.05 -25.84
CA PHE A 382 -12.24 6.24 -26.05
C PHE A 382 -11.43 6.01 -24.79
N ALA A 383 -11.89 6.53 -23.66
CA ALA A 383 -11.20 6.34 -22.38
C ALA A 383 -11.08 4.86 -22.04
N GLN A 384 -12.17 4.10 -22.22
CA GLN A 384 -12.20 2.66 -21.98
C GLN A 384 -11.29 1.91 -22.97
N LEU A 385 -11.38 2.22 -24.27
CA LEU A 385 -10.51 1.63 -25.29
C LEU A 385 -9.02 1.87 -25.01
N ALA A 386 -8.65 3.09 -24.57
CA ALA A 386 -7.28 3.43 -24.25
C ALA A 386 -6.75 2.74 -22.98
N ILE A 387 -7.64 2.34 -22.06
CA ILE A 387 -7.30 1.58 -20.86
C ILE A 387 -7.16 0.09 -21.20
N ASP A 388 -8.14 -0.47 -21.92
CA ASP A 388 -8.21 -1.91 -22.20
C ASP A 388 -7.22 -2.34 -23.28
N SER A 389 -6.90 -1.46 -24.22
CA SER A 389 -5.99 -1.75 -25.34
C SER A 389 -5.23 -0.47 -25.74
N PRO A 390 -4.17 -0.11 -25.01
CA PRO A 390 -3.43 1.13 -25.22
C PRO A 390 -2.95 1.35 -26.66
N GLU A 391 -2.58 0.29 -27.38
CA GLU A 391 -2.21 0.33 -28.79
C GLU A 391 -3.38 0.69 -29.71
N GLN A 392 -4.57 0.15 -29.44
CA GLN A 392 -5.77 0.50 -30.20
C GLN A 392 -6.23 1.91 -29.87
N GLY A 393 -6.14 2.32 -28.60
CA GLY A 393 -6.36 3.71 -28.17
C GLY A 393 -5.41 4.70 -28.86
N TRP A 394 -4.15 4.32 -29.04
CA TRP A 394 -3.17 5.13 -29.78
C TRP A 394 -3.53 5.29 -31.26
N TYR A 395 -3.91 4.21 -31.94
CA TYR A 395 -4.35 4.30 -33.35
C TYR A 395 -5.66 5.10 -33.48
N ALA A 396 -6.63 4.87 -32.60
CA ALA A 396 -7.88 5.63 -32.55
C ALA A 396 -7.66 7.12 -32.28
N LEU A 397 -6.59 7.48 -31.57
CA LEU A 397 -6.16 8.87 -31.39
C LEU A 397 -5.59 9.46 -32.68
N LEU A 398 -4.70 8.73 -33.36
CA LEU A 398 -4.06 9.17 -34.60
C LEU A 398 -5.05 9.35 -35.75
N GLU A 399 -6.12 8.54 -35.79
CA GLU A 399 -7.20 8.63 -36.78
C GLU A 399 -7.95 9.97 -36.79
N GLN A 400 -7.87 10.72 -35.69
CA GLN A 400 -8.54 12.01 -35.55
C GLN A 400 -7.74 13.17 -36.17
N PHE A 401 -6.46 12.95 -36.50
CA PHE A 401 -5.61 13.99 -37.06
C PHE A 401 -5.67 13.98 -38.59
N PRO A 402 -5.58 15.15 -39.24
CA PRO A 402 -5.49 15.22 -40.69
C PRO A 402 -4.24 14.46 -41.16
N GLY A 403 -4.41 13.56 -42.13
CA GLY A 403 -3.32 12.69 -42.60
C GLY A 403 -3.05 11.47 -41.73
N ALA A 404 -4.05 10.99 -40.97
CA ALA A 404 -3.99 9.78 -40.14
C ALA A 404 -3.20 8.60 -40.75
N ALA A 405 -3.47 8.23 -42.01
CA ALA A 405 -2.77 7.13 -42.69
C ALA A 405 -1.24 7.33 -42.75
N PHE A 406 -0.79 8.58 -42.94
CA PHE A 406 0.63 8.92 -42.91
C PHE A 406 1.20 8.85 -41.48
N LEU A 407 0.48 9.38 -40.50
CA LEU A 407 0.91 9.34 -39.09
C LEU A 407 0.99 7.92 -38.55
N ILE A 408 0.01 7.08 -38.87
CA ILE A 408 -0.02 5.65 -38.54
C ILE A 408 1.15 4.95 -39.23
N GLY A 409 1.37 5.18 -40.53
CA GLY A 409 2.51 4.62 -41.24
C GLY A 409 3.86 5.03 -40.63
N LEU A 410 4.00 6.29 -40.23
CA LEU A 410 5.20 6.81 -39.58
C LEU A 410 5.40 6.20 -38.19
N ALA A 411 4.33 6.08 -37.38
CA ALA A 411 4.38 5.47 -36.06
C ALA A 411 4.75 3.98 -36.14
N THR A 412 4.14 3.23 -37.05
CA THR A 412 4.44 1.82 -37.28
C THR A 412 5.87 1.63 -37.77
N LEU A 413 6.34 2.46 -38.71
CA LEU A 413 7.72 2.42 -39.18
C LEU A 413 8.71 2.75 -38.05
N SER A 414 8.39 3.74 -37.21
CA SER A 414 9.20 4.11 -36.05
C SER A 414 9.31 2.97 -35.04
N GLY A 415 8.18 2.32 -34.70
CA GLY A 415 8.14 1.14 -33.84
C GLY A 415 8.92 -0.04 -34.42
N LEU A 416 8.82 -0.28 -35.72
CA LEU A 416 9.59 -1.34 -36.39
C LEU A 416 11.10 -1.05 -36.37
N LEU A 417 11.48 0.19 -36.65
CA LEU A 417 12.87 0.63 -36.54
C LEU A 417 13.37 0.51 -35.09
N PHE A 418 12.54 0.78 -34.08
CA PHE A 418 12.89 0.57 -32.67
C PHE A 418 13.31 -0.87 -32.38
N TYR A 419 12.48 -1.84 -32.76
CA TYR A 419 12.79 -3.25 -32.52
C TYR A 419 14.00 -3.71 -33.33
N LEU A 420 14.08 -3.32 -34.59
CA LEU A 420 15.17 -3.74 -35.48
C LEU A 420 16.52 -3.18 -35.03
N THR A 421 16.56 -1.92 -34.60
CA THR A 421 17.79 -1.29 -34.10
C THR A 421 18.19 -1.75 -32.70
N SER A 422 17.24 -2.06 -31.84
CA SER A 422 17.49 -2.64 -30.51
C SER A 422 18.05 -4.06 -30.61
N ALA A 423 17.44 -4.91 -31.44
CA ALA A 423 17.94 -6.25 -31.71
C ALA A 423 19.36 -6.21 -32.32
N ASN A 424 19.60 -5.28 -33.24
CA ASN A 424 20.90 -5.11 -33.86
C ASN A 424 21.99 -4.63 -32.88
N SER A 425 21.63 -3.76 -31.94
CA SER A 425 22.53 -3.28 -30.88
C SER A 425 22.84 -4.39 -29.87
N GLY A 426 21.82 -5.13 -29.41
CA GLY A 426 21.99 -6.26 -28.50
C GLY A 426 22.88 -7.36 -29.10
N ALA A 427 22.62 -7.73 -30.36
CA ALA A 427 23.44 -8.71 -31.07
C ALA A 427 24.90 -8.26 -31.24
N MET A 428 25.13 -6.95 -31.44
CA MET A 428 26.49 -6.39 -31.53
C MET A 428 27.23 -6.47 -30.19
N VAL A 429 26.55 -6.17 -29.08
CA VAL A 429 27.12 -6.27 -27.72
C VAL A 429 27.48 -7.73 -27.41
N MET A 430 26.55 -8.66 -27.64
CA MET A 430 26.78 -10.09 -27.41
C MET A 430 27.91 -10.64 -28.28
N SER A 431 27.98 -10.20 -29.55
CA SER A 431 29.09 -10.50 -30.45
C SER A 431 30.44 -10.04 -29.90
N ASN A 432 30.50 -8.86 -29.27
CA ASN A 432 31.74 -8.36 -28.70
C ASN A 432 32.14 -9.13 -27.43
N PHE A 433 31.19 -9.48 -26.56
CA PHE A 433 31.47 -10.28 -25.36
C PHE A 433 31.91 -11.71 -25.65
N SER A 434 31.43 -12.28 -26.75
CA SER A 434 31.76 -13.65 -27.14
C SER A 434 32.91 -13.75 -28.15
N SER A 435 33.50 -12.61 -28.55
CA SER A 435 34.69 -12.58 -29.42
C SER A 435 35.95 -12.34 -28.59
N THR A 436 37.04 -13.03 -28.95
CA THR A 436 38.38 -12.64 -28.49
C THR A 436 38.88 -11.50 -29.39
N ILE A 437 38.78 -10.26 -28.90
CA ILE A 437 39.15 -9.05 -29.66
C ILE A 437 40.53 -8.57 -29.19
N PRO A 438 41.58 -8.63 -30.03
CA PRO A 438 42.92 -8.17 -29.66
C PRO A 438 43.04 -6.64 -29.57
N ASP A 439 42.23 -5.93 -30.35
CA ASP A 439 42.21 -4.47 -30.44
C ASP A 439 40.80 -3.96 -30.09
N PRO A 440 40.60 -3.26 -28.96
CA PRO A 440 39.30 -2.72 -28.54
C PRO A 440 38.66 -1.77 -29.56
N SER A 441 39.42 -1.26 -30.53
CA SER A 441 38.94 -0.45 -31.63
C SER A 441 38.31 -1.25 -32.78
N GLN A 442 38.20 -2.58 -32.65
CA GLN A 442 37.54 -3.46 -33.61
C GLN A 442 36.32 -4.15 -33.01
N ASP A 443 35.34 -4.47 -33.86
CA ASP A 443 34.14 -5.19 -33.44
C ASP A 443 34.37 -6.70 -33.54
N GLY A 444 33.63 -7.47 -32.75
CA GLY A 444 33.59 -8.92 -32.83
C GLY A 444 33.20 -9.41 -34.22
N ALA A 445 33.52 -10.67 -34.52
CA ALA A 445 33.37 -11.22 -35.85
C ALA A 445 31.91 -11.12 -36.35
N LYS A 446 31.70 -10.65 -37.59
CA LYS A 446 30.36 -10.38 -38.15
C LYS A 446 29.42 -11.60 -38.09
N TRP A 447 29.95 -12.81 -38.23
CA TRP A 447 29.17 -14.05 -38.14
C TRP A 447 28.61 -14.27 -36.73
N LEU A 448 29.33 -13.85 -35.68
CA LEU A 448 28.93 -13.96 -34.29
C LEU A 448 27.75 -13.02 -33.99
N ARG A 449 27.78 -11.80 -34.55
CA ARG A 449 26.64 -10.87 -34.50
C ARG A 449 25.39 -11.46 -35.17
N ILE A 450 25.54 -12.10 -36.32
CA ILE A 450 24.43 -12.78 -37.01
C ILE A 450 23.89 -13.93 -36.15
N PHE A 451 24.79 -14.74 -35.57
CA PHE A 451 24.43 -15.83 -34.66
C PHE A 451 23.60 -15.34 -33.47
N TRP A 452 24.06 -14.31 -32.75
CA TRP A 452 23.33 -13.76 -31.61
C TRP A 452 22.01 -13.09 -31.99
N ALA A 453 21.93 -12.45 -33.16
CA ALA A 453 20.68 -11.91 -33.67
C ALA A 453 19.64 -13.01 -33.93
N LEU A 454 20.04 -14.12 -34.57
CA LEU A 454 19.17 -15.26 -34.85
C LEU A 454 18.75 -15.99 -33.57
N LEU A 455 19.67 -16.19 -32.63
CA LEU A 455 19.38 -16.84 -31.35
C LEU A 455 18.39 -16.02 -30.51
N THR A 456 18.58 -14.70 -30.45
CA THR A 456 17.67 -13.80 -29.73
C THR A 456 16.27 -13.81 -30.38
N ALA A 457 16.20 -13.84 -31.70
CA ALA A 457 14.93 -13.97 -32.42
C ALA A 457 14.22 -15.30 -32.12
N LEU A 458 14.96 -16.43 -32.12
CA LEU A 458 14.43 -17.75 -31.78
C LEU A 458 13.92 -17.84 -30.34
N LEU A 459 14.67 -17.29 -29.38
CA LEU A 459 14.24 -17.22 -27.98
C LEU A 459 12.97 -16.36 -27.82
N THR A 460 12.92 -15.22 -28.50
CA THR A 460 11.74 -14.33 -28.47
C THR A 460 10.51 -15.04 -29.04
N ILE A 461 10.64 -15.74 -30.17
CA ILE A 461 9.55 -16.53 -30.75
C ILE A 461 9.12 -17.64 -29.79
N SER A 462 10.08 -18.33 -29.15
CA SER A 462 9.79 -19.40 -28.19
C SER A 462 9.01 -18.89 -26.97
N MET A 463 9.35 -17.70 -26.48
CA MET A 463 8.64 -17.05 -25.36
C MET A 463 7.25 -16.52 -25.74
N LEU A 464 7.00 -16.23 -27.03
CA LEU A 464 5.69 -15.77 -27.50
C LEU A 464 4.73 -16.93 -27.80
N VAL A 465 5.26 -18.14 -27.98
CA VAL A 465 4.48 -19.34 -28.31
C VAL A 465 4.25 -20.23 -27.08
N ALA A 466 5.07 -20.10 -26.04
CA ALA A 466 4.89 -20.71 -24.72
C ALA A 466 3.94 -19.88 -23.87
#